data_AF-F8AJG2-F1
#
_entry.id   AF-F8AJG2-F1
#
_cell.length_a   1.000
_cell.length_b   1.000
_cell.length_c   1.000
_cell.angle_alpha   90.00
_cell.angle_beta   90.00
_cell.angle_gamma   90.00
#
_symmetry.space_group_name_H-M   'P 1'
#
loop_
_entity.id
_entity.type
_entity.pdbx_description
1 polymer ?
#
loop_
_entity_poly.entity_id
_entity_poly.type
_entity_poly.pdbx_seq_one_letter_code
_entity_poly.pdbx_strand_id
1 'polypeptide(L)'
;MGALGLPVFANFSGGISHVLGPTGGYILAFPVAALIAGIFYEKSLPWRFLGTIIGLAVIYLLGWLRLGLFFGDFGKAFAVGVVPFILLDIVKAAVAVAIAQAIRRRAGHSL
;
A
#
# COMPACT_ATOMS: atom_id res chain seq x y z
N MET A 1 0.15 -5.81 -15.97
CA MET A 1 -0.74 -4.90 -16.73
C MET A 1 -0.18 -3.48 -16.82
N GLY A 2 -0.10 -2.70 -15.73
CA GLY A 2 0.40 -1.32 -15.81
C GLY A 2 1.83 -1.18 -16.36
N ALA A 3 2.76 -2.04 -15.92
CA ALA A 3 4.13 -2.06 -16.46
C ALA A 3 4.20 -2.36 -17.97
N LEU A 4 3.19 -3.05 -18.53
CA LEU A 4 3.08 -3.37 -19.96
C LEU A 4 2.48 -2.22 -20.79
N GLY A 5 2.20 -1.07 -20.18
CA GLY A 5 1.70 0.13 -20.88
C GLY A 5 0.19 0.37 -20.75
N LEU A 6 -0.56 -0.52 -20.09
CA LEU A 6 -1.99 -0.29 -19.84
C LEU A 6 -2.17 0.92 -18.90
N PRO A 7 -3.13 1.82 -19.17
CA PRO A 7 -3.32 3.08 -18.43
C PRO A 7 -4.02 2.88 -17.08
N VAL A 8 -3.43 2.07 -16.20
CA VAL A 8 -4.00 1.69 -14.89
C VAL A 8 -3.29 2.35 -13.70
N PHE A 9 -2.20 3.08 -13.95
CA PHE A 9 -1.56 3.91 -12.94
C PHE A 9 -2.23 5.29 -12.87
N ALA A 10 -1.88 6.08 -11.85
CA ALA A 10 -2.46 7.39 -11.61
C ALA A 10 -2.39 8.30 -12.86
N ASN A 11 -3.40 9.16 -13.04
CA ASN A 11 -3.53 10.04 -14.22
C ASN A 11 -3.65 9.28 -15.56
N PHE A 12 -4.32 8.12 -15.57
CA PHE A 12 -4.50 7.27 -16.77
C PHE A 12 -3.19 6.94 -17.47
N SER A 13 -2.14 6.67 -16.69
CA SER A 13 -0.79 6.42 -17.19
C SER A 13 -0.40 4.94 -17.08
N GLY A 14 0.63 4.55 -17.81
CA GLY A 14 1.12 3.18 -17.90
C GLY A 14 2.56 3.13 -18.39
N GLY A 15 3.19 1.97 -18.24
CA GLY A 15 4.54 1.70 -18.72
C GLY A 15 5.55 1.42 -17.59
N ILE A 16 6.65 0.80 -17.97
CA ILE A 16 7.73 0.41 -17.04
C ILE A 16 8.41 1.61 -16.39
N SER A 17 8.35 2.78 -17.03
CA SER A 17 8.89 4.04 -16.51
C SER A 17 8.30 4.43 -15.15
N HIS A 18 7.05 4.07 -14.86
CA HIS A 18 6.44 4.31 -13.54
C HIS A 18 7.05 3.40 -12.47
N VAL A 19 7.34 2.14 -12.83
CA VAL A 19 7.95 1.16 -11.92
C VAL A 19 9.41 1.47 -11.66
N LEU A 20 10.13 1.96 -12.67
CA LEU A 20 11.50 2.43 -12.55
C LEU A 20 11.57 3.91 -12.15
N GLY A 21 10.44 4.56 -11.89
CA GLY A 21 10.36 5.98 -11.57
C GLY A 21 10.52 6.29 -10.08
N PRO A 22 10.29 7.55 -9.69
CA PRO A 22 10.33 7.99 -8.28
C PRO A 22 9.28 7.29 -7.40
N THR A 23 8.13 6.94 -7.96
CA THR A 23 7.04 6.27 -7.23
C THR A 23 7.09 4.75 -7.31
N GLY A 24 8.07 4.20 -8.02
CA GLY A 24 8.21 2.76 -8.27
C GLY A 24 8.28 1.91 -7.01
N GLY A 25 8.90 2.42 -5.95
CA GLY A 25 9.01 1.73 -4.67
C GLY A 25 7.65 1.46 -4.02
N TYR A 26 6.69 2.38 -4.16
CA TYR A 26 5.33 2.20 -3.66
C TYR A 26 4.60 1.10 -4.47
N ILE A 27 4.75 1.12 -5.79
CA ILE A 27 4.12 0.15 -6.71
C ILE A 27 4.63 -1.26 -6.41
N LEU A 28 5.95 -1.42 -6.27
CA LEU A 28 6.57 -2.72 -5.99
C LEU A 28 6.27 -3.24 -4.58
N ALA A 29 5.92 -2.38 -3.64
CA ALA A 29 5.57 -2.77 -2.28
C ALA A 29 4.14 -3.35 -2.17
N PHE A 30 3.22 -3.01 -3.07
CA PHE A 30 1.82 -3.43 -2.97
C PHE A 30 1.62 -4.96 -2.88
N PRO A 31 2.27 -5.80 -3.71
CA PRO A 31 2.14 -7.25 -3.58
C PRO A 31 2.64 -7.78 -2.23
N VAL A 32 3.74 -7.20 -1.72
CA VAL A 32 4.30 -7.59 -0.41
C VAL A 32 3.35 -7.20 0.72
N ALA A 33 2.81 -5.98 0.67
CA ALA A 33 1.82 -5.52 1.65
C ALA A 33 0.54 -6.36 1.63
N ALA A 34 0.07 -6.77 0.44
CA ALA A 34 -1.06 -7.65 0.29
C ALA A 34 -0.81 -9.04 0.91
N LEU A 35 0.39 -9.60 0.70
CA LEU A 35 0.80 -10.86 1.33
C LEU A 35 0.80 -10.74 2.86
N ILE A 36 1.43 -9.68 3.39
CA ILE A 36 1.47 -9.42 4.84
C ILE A 36 0.06 -9.31 5.41
N ALA A 37 -0.80 -8.48 4.82
CA ALA A 37 -2.18 -8.34 5.29
C ALA A 37 -2.95 -9.69 5.21
N GLY A 38 -2.69 -10.48 4.18
CA GLY A 38 -3.25 -11.83 3.99
C GLY A 38 -2.88 -12.81 5.11
N ILE A 39 -1.64 -12.79 5.61
CA ILE A 39 -1.19 -13.65 6.73
C ILE A 39 -2.04 -13.45 7.99
N PHE A 40 -2.46 -12.20 8.26
CA PHE A 40 -3.28 -11.87 9.41
C PHE A 40 -4.78 -11.94 9.14
N TYR A 41 -5.20 -12.24 7.91
CA TYR A 41 -6.60 -12.19 7.50
C TYR A 41 -7.49 -13.16 8.27
N GLU A 42 -7.01 -14.36 8.62
CA GLU A 42 -7.80 -15.33 9.38
C GLU A 42 -7.80 -15.08 10.89
N LYS A 43 -6.97 -14.15 11.38
CA LYS A 43 -6.83 -13.85 12.81
C LYS A 43 -7.96 -12.96 13.33
N SER A 44 -7.93 -12.63 14.63
CA SER A 44 -8.90 -11.72 15.23
C SER A 44 -8.80 -10.30 14.67
N LEU A 45 -9.82 -9.48 14.93
CA LEU A 45 -9.91 -8.12 14.36
C LEU A 45 -8.67 -7.23 14.65
N PRO A 46 -8.10 -7.20 15.87
CA PRO A 46 -6.87 -6.45 16.14
C PRO A 46 -5.68 -6.91 15.30
N TRP A 47 -5.53 -8.22 15.09
CA TRP A 47 -4.46 -8.79 14.27
C TRP A 47 -4.59 -8.42 12.81
N ARG A 48 -5.81 -8.39 12.27
CA ARG A 48 -6.08 -7.91 10.90
C ARG A 48 -5.68 -6.46 10.73
N PHE A 49 -6.07 -5.61 11.68
CA PHE A 49 -5.71 -4.21 11.66
C PHE A 49 -4.19 -4.04 11.72
N LEU A 50 -3.52 -4.78 12.61
CA LEU A 50 -2.06 -4.79 12.70
C LEU A 50 -1.40 -5.24 11.38
N GLY A 51 -1.88 -6.31 10.75
CA GLY A 51 -1.37 -6.78 9.46
C GLY A 51 -1.51 -5.73 8.36
N THR A 52 -2.64 -5.02 8.31
CA THR A 52 -2.85 -3.91 7.37
C THR A 52 -1.89 -2.75 7.65
N ILE A 53 -1.66 -2.39 8.92
CA ILE A 53 -0.72 -1.33 9.30
C ILE A 53 0.73 -1.71 8.99
N ILE A 54 1.13 -2.97 9.19
CA ILE A 54 2.46 -3.46 8.81
C ILE A 54 2.62 -3.39 7.28
N GLY A 55 1.61 -3.82 6.52
CA GLY A 55 1.59 -3.69 5.07
C GLY A 55 1.75 -2.23 4.62
N LEU A 56 1.04 -1.30 5.26
CA LEU A 56 1.15 0.13 5.00
C LEU A 56 2.56 0.67 5.33
N ALA A 57 3.16 0.22 6.43
CA ALA A 57 4.53 0.59 6.80
C ALA A 57 5.54 0.11 5.74
N VAL A 58 5.36 -1.09 5.19
CA VAL A 58 6.21 -1.62 4.10
C VAL A 58 6.05 -0.78 2.83
N ILE A 59 4.82 -0.38 2.49
CA ILE A 59 4.56 0.53 1.35
C ILE A 59 5.32 1.84 1.53
N TYR A 60 5.19 2.49 2.68
CA TYR A 60 5.89 3.73 2.95
C TYR A 60 7.40 3.56 2.98
N LEU A 61 7.92 2.50 3.60
CA LEU A 61 9.35 2.26 3.70
C LEU A 61 10.01 2.12 2.32
N LEU A 62 9.48 1.24 1.46
CA LEU A 62 10.05 0.99 0.14
C LEU A 62 9.81 2.17 -0.82
N GLY A 63 8.64 2.80 -0.73
CA GLY A 63 8.31 3.99 -1.49
C GLY A 63 9.20 5.18 -1.15
N TRP A 64 9.33 5.49 0.13
CA TRP A 64 10.18 6.57 0.63
C TRP A 64 11.66 6.33 0.32
N LEU A 65 12.15 5.09 0.47
CA LEU A 65 13.52 4.73 0.13
C LEU A 65 13.81 4.99 -1.36
N ARG A 66 12.93 4.54 -2.25
CA ARG A 66 13.06 4.80 -3.70
C ARG A 66 13.03 6.29 -4.01
N LEU A 67 12.10 7.02 -3.42
CA LEU A 67 11.90 8.45 -3.66
C LEU A 67 13.08 9.29 -3.12
N GLY A 68 13.59 8.93 -1.95
CA GLY A 68 14.77 9.55 -1.33
C GLY A 68 16.01 9.35 -2.17
N LEU A 69 16.25 8.13 -2.67
CA LEU A 69 17.35 7.84 -3.59
C LEU A 69 17.20 8.59 -4.92
N PHE A 70 15.97 8.77 -5.40
CA PHE A 70 15.71 9.52 -6.63
C PHE A 70 15.97 11.02 -6.47
N PHE A 71 15.58 11.62 -5.35
CA PHE A 71 15.82 13.05 -5.08
C PHE A 71 17.22 13.36 -4.54
N GLY A 72 17.91 12.39 -3.96
CA GLY A 72 19.11 12.63 -3.14
C GLY A 72 18.80 13.32 -1.80
N ASP A 73 17.52 13.41 -1.43
CA ASP A 73 17.03 14.10 -0.24
C ASP A 73 15.88 13.31 0.40
N PHE A 74 16.20 12.61 1.48
CA PHE A 74 15.24 11.80 2.24
C PHE A 74 14.25 12.65 3.05
N GLY A 75 14.62 13.86 3.46
CA GLY A 75 13.73 14.78 4.17
C GLY A 75 12.62 15.28 3.24
N LYS A 76 13.00 15.74 2.04
CA LYS A 76 12.05 16.09 0.99
C LYS A 76 11.18 14.91 0.58
N ALA A 77 11.78 13.73 0.39
CA ALA A 77 11.02 12.52 0.05
C ALA A 77 9.98 12.17 1.12
N PHE A 78 10.31 12.33 2.40
CA PHE A 78 9.36 12.11 3.50
C PHE A 78 8.22 13.13 3.46
N ALA A 79 8.56 14.42 3.30
CA ALA A 79 7.61 15.52 3.27
C ALA A 79 6.58 15.40 2.13
N VAL A 80 6.99 14.90 0.96
CA VAL A 80 6.09 14.79 -0.20
C VAL A 80 5.51 13.39 -0.39
N GLY A 81 6.21 12.34 0.07
CA GLY A 81 5.87 10.94 -0.18
C GLY A 81 5.20 10.22 1.00
N VAL A 82 5.19 10.82 2.20
CA VAL A 82 4.61 10.19 3.40
C VAL A 82 3.62 11.13 4.09
N VAL A 83 4.07 12.33 4.47
CA VAL A 83 3.30 13.29 5.28
C VAL A 83 1.88 13.57 4.75
N PRO A 84 1.67 13.87 3.45
CA PRO A 84 0.32 14.19 2.96
C PRO A 84 -0.63 12.99 2.93
N PHE A 85 -0.12 11.76 2.99
CA PHE A 85 -0.89 10.54 2.77
C PHE A 85 -1.19 9.78 4.06
N ILE A 86 -0.32 9.87 5.07
CA ILE A 86 -0.35 8.99 6.25
C ILE A 86 -1.68 9.03 6.99
N LEU A 87 -2.26 10.22 7.21
CA LEU A 87 -3.52 10.36 7.92
C LEU A 87 -4.67 9.70 7.15
N LEU A 88 -4.77 9.99 5.85
CA LEU A 88 -5.82 9.41 5.00
C LEU A 88 -5.65 7.89 4.87
N ASP A 89 -4.42 7.39 4.82
CA ASP A 89 -4.18 5.95 4.67
C ASP A 89 -4.45 5.16 5.95
N ILE A 90 -4.25 5.76 7.14
CA ILE A 90 -4.70 5.16 8.41
C ILE A 90 -6.23 5.05 8.44
N VAL A 91 -6.93 6.10 8.00
CA VAL A 91 -8.40 6.08 7.89
C VAL A 91 -8.84 5.01 6.88
N LYS A 92 -8.21 4.95 5.69
CA LYS A 92 -8.47 3.89 4.69
C LYS A 92 -8.20 2.50 5.24
N ALA A 93 -7.15 2.31 6.05
CA ALA A 93 -6.84 1.03 6.66
C ALA A 93 -7.96 0.57 7.61
N ALA A 94 -8.48 1.48 8.45
CA ALA A 94 -9.62 1.18 9.31
C ALA A 94 -10.88 0.82 8.49
N VAL A 95 -11.18 1.62 7.46
CA VAL A 95 -12.31 1.37 6.54
C VAL A 95 -12.17 0.03 5.82
N ALA A 96 -10.97 -0.27 5.29
CA ALA A 96 -10.69 -1.52 4.59
C ALA A 96 -10.89 -2.74 5.48
N VAL A 97 -10.42 -2.69 6.73
CA VAL A 97 -10.63 -3.78 7.70
C VAL A 97 -12.11 -3.94 8.05
N ALA A 98 -12.86 -2.86 8.23
CA ALA A 98 -14.30 -2.90 8.48
C ALA A 98 -15.07 -3.52 7.31
N ILE A 99 -14.77 -3.10 6.07
CA ILE A 99 -15.37 -3.66 4.85
C ILE A 99 -15.02 -5.15 4.71
N ALA A 100 -13.75 -5.52 4.88
CA ALA A 100 -13.30 -6.90 4.80
C ALA A 100 -14.03 -7.79 5.83
N GLN A 101 -14.24 -7.28 7.05
CA GLN A 101 -15.00 -8.01 8.07
C GLN A 101 -16.48 -8.15 7.70
N ALA A 102 -17.10 -7.11 7.14
CA ALA A 102 -18.49 -7.16 6.69
C ALA A 102 -18.68 -8.16 5.54
N ILE A 103 -17.77 -8.18 4.56
CA ILE A 103 -17.79 -9.15 3.46
C ILE A 103 -17.63 -10.57 4.00
N ARG A 104 -16.66 -10.81 4.89
CA ARG A 104 -16.40 -12.14 5.46
C ARG A 104 -17.62 -12.69 6.21
N ARG A 105 -18.32 -11.86 6.99
CA ARG A 105 -19.55 -12.25 7.69
C ARG A 105 -20.65 -12.68 6.72
N ARG A 106 -20.73 -12.06 5.53
CA ARG A 106 -21.74 -12.37 4.50
C ARG A 106 -21.36 -13.56 3.62
N ALA A 107 -20.08 -13.74 3.34
CA ALA A 107 -19.57 -14.81 2.48
C ALA A 107 -19.58 -16.19 3.16
N GLY A 108 -20.03 -16.32 4.41
CA GLY A 108 -20.10 -17.61 5.12
C GLY A 108 -18.74 -18.19 5.51
N HIS A 109 -17.64 -17.45 5.34
CA HIS A 109 -16.32 -17.86 5.79
C HIS A 109 -16.18 -17.61 7.30
N SER A 110 -16.82 -18.48 8.09
CA SER A 110 -16.56 -18.66 9.52
C SER A 110 -15.53 -19.77 9.69
N LEU A 111 -14.25 -19.38 9.70
CA LEU A 111 -13.19 -20.15 10.33
C LEU A 111 -12.76 -19.39 11.60
#